data_AF-A0A3N5T290-F1
#
_entry.id   AF-A0A3N5T290-F1
#
_cell.length_a   1.000
_cell.length_b   1.000
_cell.length_c   1.000
_cell.angle_alpha   90.00
_cell.angle_beta   90.00
_cell.angle_gamma   90.00
#
_symmetry.space_group_name_H-M   'P 1'
#
loop_
_entity.id
_entity.type
_entity.pdbx_description
1 polymer ?
#
loop_
_entity_poly.entity_id
_entity_poly.type
_entity_poly.pdbx_seq_one_letter_code
_entity_poly.pdbx_strand_id
1 'polypeptide(L)'
;MDPNGNLLSQCDISAFSNDPRDIAFIPTSGRFAIADAGDNEVYQIDSSCNLLGRLDTATFGINTSVLTGIAYSSASGDTALTDSNRDAVLFVNPARPGRLKSQLSTAAVGSASPSGLTFFPQATGLFAVVDDSADEVFIVNASGSLMGRFDTALVLTATVPSGIAYNPTNLTLAITDNNSDQVKILSFPILNNFAEFCDCDLNKDGSCNILDYQRFIQDWGRSNCP
;
A
#
# COMPACT_ATOMS: atom_id res chain seq x y z
N MET A 1 -1.82 7.93 19.91
CA MET A 1 -1.66 7.63 21.34
C MET A 1 -0.72 8.66 21.93
N ASP A 2 -0.91 9.07 23.17
CA ASP A 2 0.18 9.74 23.89
C ASP A 2 1.31 8.73 24.17
N PRO A 3 2.49 9.14 24.65
CA PRO A 3 3.58 8.21 24.99
C PRO A 3 3.21 7.12 26.02
N ASN A 4 2.07 7.26 26.70
CA ASN A 4 1.55 6.31 27.69
C ASN A 4 0.50 5.37 27.10
N GLY A 5 0.22 5.44 25.79
CA GLY A 5 -0.77 4.60 25.12
C GLY A 5 -2.21 5.10 25.27
N ASN A 6 -2.45 6.30 25.79
CA ASN A 6 -3.81 6.82 25.94
C ASN A 6 -4.42 7.17 24.57
N LEU A 7 -5.72 6.89 24.44
CA LEU A 7 -6.54 7.35 23.32
C LEU A 7 -6.48 8.88 23.25
N LEU A 8 -6.03 9.42 22.11
CA LEU A 8 -5.92 10.86 21.91
C LEU A 8 -7.28 11.49 21.62
N SER A 9 -8.04 10.84 20.76
CA SER A 9 -9.40 11.23 20.39
C SER A 9 -10.11 10.04 19.74
N GLN A 10 -11.43 10.09 19.76
CA GLN A 10 -12.32 9.23 19.00
C GLN A 10 -13.44 10.12 18.45
N CYS A 11 -13.94 9.76 17.28
CA CYS A 11 -15.05 10.44 16.64
C CYS A 11 -16.02 9.42 16.06
N ASP A 12 -17.29 9.79 16.02
CA ASP A 12 -18.32 9.05 15.31
C ASP A 12 -18.40 9.56 13.87
N ILE A 13 -18.20 8.67 12.92
CA ILE A 13 -18.24 8.97 11.48
C ILE A 13 -19.52 8.45 10.81
N SER A 14 -20.48 7.92 11.58
CA SER A 14 -21.74 7.35 11.07
C SER A 14 -22.62 8.34 10.29
N ALA A 15 -22.35 9.64 10.41
CA ALA A 15 -23.02 10.69 9.64
C ALA A 15 -22.70 10.63 8.13
N PHE A 16 -21.58 10.01 7.75
CA PHE A 16 -21.16 9.90 6.35
C PHE A 16 -20.55 8.56 5.96
N SER A 17 -20.21 7.67 6.90
CA SER A 17 -19.61 6.37 6.63
C SER A 17 -20.43 5.28 7.31
N ASN A 18 -20.69 4.18 6.62
CA ASN A 18 -21.52 3.08 7.11
C ASN A 18 -20.80 1.73 7.09
N ASP A 19 -19.68 1.61 6.39
CA ASP A 19 -18.85 0.41 6.34
C ASP A 19 -17.37 0.75 6.05
N PRO A 20 -16.69 1.47 6.97
CA PRO A 20 -15.29 1.80 6.83
C PRO A 20 -14.42 0.54 6.92
N ARG A 21 -13.58 0.29 5.91
CA ARG A 21 -12.73 -0.90 5.80
C ARG A 21 -11.26 -0.65 6.10
N ASP A 22 -10.75 0.49 5.66
CA ASP A 22 -9.32 0.82 5.79
C ASP A 22 -9.09 2.34 5.82
N ILE A 23 -7.92 2.77 6.28
CA ILE A 23 -7.55 4.17 6.45
C ILE A 23 -6.09 4.45 6.07
N ALA A 24 -5.87 5.47 5.26
CA ALA A 24 -4.54 5.93 4.87
C ALA A 24 -4.30 7.37 5.32
N PHE A 25 -3.08 7.66 5.80
CA PHE A 25 -2.65 9.03 6.04
C PHE A 25 -2.08 9.65 4.76
N ILE A 26 -2.47 10.89 4.46
CA ILE A 26 -1.98 11.69 3.32
C ILE A 26 -1.11 12.83 3.88
N PRO A 27 0.24 12.65 3.91
CA PRO A 27 1.14 13.59 4.58
C PRO A 27 1.16 14.99 3.95
N THR A 28 0.95 15.09 2.63
CA THR A 28 0.99 16.37 1.89
C THR A 28 -0.12 17.33 2.29
N SER A 29 -1.24 16.81 2.79
CA SER A 29 -2.38 17.61 3.27
C SER A 29 -2.68 17.45 4.76
N GLY A 30 -1.99 16.53 5.46
CA GLY A 30 -2.27 16.20 6.86
C GLY A 30 -3.66 15.57 7.07
N ARG A 31 -4.21 14.91 6.04
CA ARG A 31 -5.56 14.33 6.04
C ARG A 31 -5.50 12.83 6.20
N PHE A 32 -6.61 12.23 6.64
CA PHE A 32 -6.83 10.80 6.53
C PHE A 32 -7.83 10.53 5.42
N ALA A 33 -7.60 9.48 4.64
CA ALA A 33 -8.52 8.95 3.65
C ALA A 33 -9.06 7.62 4.17
N ILE A 34 -10.38 7.49 4.24
CA ILE A 34 -11.09 6.30 4.72
C ILE A 34 -11.72 5.64 3.51
N ALA A 35 -11.41 4.37 3.29
CA ALA A 35 -12.10 3.52 2.33
C ALA A 35 -13.42 3.04 2.95
N ASP A 36 -14.55 3.43 2.37
CA ASP A 36 -15.88 2.98 2.77
C ASP A 36 -16.49 2.08 1.69
N ALA A 37 -16.74 0.81 2.04
CA ALA A 37 -17.29 -0.16 1.12
C ALA A 37 -18.80 0.02 0.91
N GLY A 38 -19.55 0.39 1.93
CA GLY A 38 -21.01 0.44 1.84
C GLY A 38 -21.48 1.54 0.88
N ASP A 39 -20.77 2.67 0.87
CA ASP A 39 -21.06 3.79 -0.02
C ASP A 39 -20.23 3.79 -1.32
N ASN A 40 -19.20 2.94 -1.44
CA ASN A 40 -18.19 2.99 -2.50
C ASN A 40 -17.50 4.36 -2.58
N GLU A 41 -17.18 4.93 -1.44
CA GLU A 41 -16.62 6.28 -1.31
C GLU A 41 -15.27 6.24 -0.60
N VAL A 42 -14.39 7.17 -0.96
CA VAL A 42 -13.23 7.50 -0.13
C VAL A 42 -13.49 8.84 0.55
N TYR A 43 -13.67 8.82 1.87
CA TYR A 43 -13.88 10.01 2.67
C TYR A 43 -12.56 10.60 3.15
N GLN A 44 -12.38 11.92 3.03
CA GLN A 44 -11.23 12.62 3.59
C GLN A 44 -11.61 13.39 4.84
N ILE A 45 -10.87 13.16 5.93
CA ILE A 45 -11.06 13.84 7.21
C ILE A 45 -9.78 14.50 7.71
N ASP A 46 -9.90 15.50 8.58
CA ASP A 46 -8.78 15.97 9.41
C ASP A 46 -8.64 15.13 10.70
N SER A 47 -7.63 15.42 11.51
CA SER A 47 -7.42 14.79 12.82
C SER A 47 -8.50 15.11 13.86
N SER A 48 -9.41 16.04 13.56
CA SER A 48 -10.59 16.36 14.37
C SER A 48 -11.85 15.69 13.81
N CYS A 49 -11.71 14.83 12.80
CA CYS A 49 -12.76 14.10 12.11
C CYS A 49 -13.80 14.94 11.39
N ASN A 50 -13.43 16.17 11.01
CA ASN A 50 -14.28 16.95 10.12
C ASN A 50 -14.18 16.37 8.72
N LEU A 51 -15.32 16.11 8.07
CA LEU A 51 -15.37 15.70 6.67
C LEU A 51 -14.91 16.86 5.78
N LEU A 52 -13.81 16.66 5.06
CA LEU A 52 -13.19 17.66 4.17
C LEU A 52 -13.51 17.43 2.69
N GLY A 53 -13.89 16.20 2.34
CA GLY A 53 -14.19 15.83 0.97
C GLY A 53 -14.51 14.36 0.83
N ARG A 54 -15.00 13.98 -0.35
CA ARG A 54 -15.29 12.60 -0.72
C ARG A 54 -14.93 12.33 -2.17
N LEU A 55 -14.72 11.07 -2.50
CA LEU A 55 -14.39 10.59 -3.83
C LEU A 55 -15.21 9.35 -4.12
N ASP A 56 -16.18 9.51 -5.02
CA ASP A 56 -17.01 8.42 -5.51
C ASP A 56 -16.16 7.47 -6.35
N THR A 57 -15.94 6.26 -5.84
CA THR A 57 -15.11 5.24 -6.51
C THR A 57 -15.86 4.49 -7.60
N ALA A 58 -17.20 4.60 -7.65
CA ALA A 58 -18.00 4.06 -8.74
C ALA A 58 -17.72 4.78 -10.06
N THR A 59 -17.26 6.05 -10.01
CA THR A 59 -16.78 6.78 -11.18
C THR A 59 -15.58 6.11 -11.88
N PHE A 60 -14.90 5.18 -11.20
CA PHE A 60 -13.79 4.37 -11.74
C PHE A 60 -14.11 2.88 -11.85
N GLY A 61 -15.38 2.50 -11.67
CA GLY A 61 -15.85 1.13 -11.78
C GLY A 61 -15.80 0.30 -10.50
N ILE A 62 -15.52 0.89 -9.33
CA ILE A 62 -15.69 0.21 -8.02
C ILE A 62 -17.14 0.46 -7.55
N ASN A 63 -18.07 -0.47 -7.77
CA ASN A 63 -19.51 -0.19 -7.59
C ASN A 63 -20.29 -1.28 -6.83
N THR A 64 -19.59 -2.15 -6.10
CA THR A 64 -20.15 -3.39 -5.52
C THR A 64 -19.76 -3.63 -4.06
N SER A 65 -19.41 -2.58 -3.31
CA SER A 65 -19.02 -2.70 -1.90
C SER A 65 -17.83 -3.61 -1.64
N VAL A 66 -16.87 -3.57 -2.57
CA VAL A 66 -15.64 -4.37 -2.55
C VAL A 66 -14.40 -3.55 -2.25
N LEU A 67 -14.58 -2.27 -1.87
CA LEU A 67 -13.47 -1.41 -1.50
C LEU A 67 -12.95 -1.82 -0.12
N THR A 68 -11.83 -2.52 -0.10
CA THR A 68 -11.28 -3.12 1.12
C THR A 68 -10.01 -2.43 1.61
N GLY A 69 -9.12 -2.02 0.72
CA GLY A 69 -7.81 -1.50 1.06
C GLY A 69 -7.51 -0.13 0.44
N ILE A 70 -6.76 0.70 1.15
CA ILE A 70 -6.31 2.02 0.71
C ILE A 70 -4.88 2.32 1.19
N ALA A 71 -4.04 2.85 0.32
CA ALA A 71 -2.73 3.38 0.72
C ALA A 71 -2.35 4.64 -0.04
N TYR A 72 -1.48 5.45 0.57
CA TYR A 72 -0.90 6.63 -0.08
C TYR A 72 0.55 6.35 -0.49
N SER A 73 0.87 6.64 -1.75
CA SER A 73 2.24 6.59 -2.26
C SER A 73 2.91 7.94 -2.07
N SER A 74 3.89 8.03 -1.17
CA SER A 74 4.73 9.24 -1.04
C SER A 74 5.57 9.51 -2.29
N ALA A 75 5.91 8.47 -3.07
CA ALA A 75 6.73 8.59 -4.27
C ALA A 75 5.99 9.27 -5.43
N SER A 76 4.72 8.90 -5.66
CA SER A 76 3.94 9.45 -6.78
C SER A 76 2.91 10.50 -6.36
N GLY A 77 2.59 10.59 -5.08
CA GLY A 77 1.50 11.42 -4.54
C GLY A 77 0.11 10.87 -4.83
N ASP A 78 0.00 9.62 -5.31
CA ASP A 78 -1.29 8.98 -5.59
C ASP A 78 -1.82 8.23 -4.38
N THR A 79 -3.14 8.08 -4.34
CA THR A 79 -3.81 7.10 -3.48
C THR A 79 -4.09 5.86 -4.32
N ALA A 80 -3.77 4.70 -3.77
CA ALA A 80 -4.08 3.40 -4.36
C ALA A 80 -5.20 2.72 -3.59
N LEU A 81 -6.08 2.01 -4.31
CA LEU A 81 -7.24 1.32 -3.79
C LEU A 81 -7.22 -0.12 -4.31
N THR A 82 -7.54 -1.11 -3.47
CA THR A 82 -7.81 -2.47 -3.96
C THR A 82 -9.25 -2.59 -4.47
N ASP A 83 -9.43 -3.41 -5.51
CA ASP A 83 -10.73 -3.86 -6.01
C ASP A 83 -10.67 -5.37 -6.23
N SER A 84 -11.29 -6.11 -5.32
CA SER A 84 -11.28 -7.57 -5.34
C SER A 84 -12.17 -8.18 -6.42
N ASN A 85 -13.12 -7.43 -7.00
CA ASN A 85 -13.94 -7.95 -8.10
C ASN A 85 -13.24 -7.87 -9.46
N ARG A 86 -12.27 -6.97 -9.59
CA ARG A 86 -11.50 -6.77 -10.83
C ARG A 86 -10.09 -7.32 -10.75
N ASP A 87 -9.71 -7.92 -9.63
CA ASP A 87 -8.34 -8.34 -9.35
C ASP A 87 -7.37 -7.21 -9.68
N ALA A 88 -7.56 -6.04 -9.06
CA ALA A 88 -6.86 -4.83 -9.44
C ALA A 88 -6.48 -3.92 -8.27
N VAL A 89 -5.41 -3.15 -8.50
CA VAL A 89 -5.08 -1.94 -7.73
C VAL A 89 -5.30 -0.72 -8.63
N LEU A 90 -6.12 0.21 -8.16
CA LEU A 90 -6.45 1.44 -8.86
C LEU A 90 -5.69 2.61 -8.26
N PHE A 91 -5.08 3.44 -9.10
CA PHE A 91 -4.34 4.63 -8.68
C PHE A 91 -5.13 5.88 -9.05
N VAL A 92 -5.41 6.71 -8.05
CA VAL A 92 -6.15 7.96 -8.20
C VAL A 92 -5.31 9.12 -7.68
N ASN A 93 -5.40 10.26 -8.34
CA ASN A 93 -4.72 11.47 -7.87
C ASN A 93 -5.64 12.20 -6.87
N PRO A 94 -5.28 12.31 -5.57
CA PRO A 94 -6.13 12.95 -4.58
C PRO A 94 -6.35 14.45 -4.83
N ALA A 95 -5.45 15.11 -5.57
CA ALA A 95 -5.61 16.51 -5.99
C ALA A 95 -6.48 16.69 -7.24
N ARG A 96 -6.86 15.60 -7.92
CA ARG A 96 -7.78 15.60 -9.07
C ARG A 96 -8.86 14.53 -8.88
N PRO A 97 -9.74 14.70 -7.89
CA PRO A 97 -10.82 13.75 -7.64
C PRO A 97 -11.70 13.59 -8.88
N GLY A 98 -12.23 12.39 -9.11
CA GLY A 98 -13.08 12.08 -10.26
C GLY A 98 -12.35 11.63 -11.53
N ARG A 99 -11.03 11.35 -11.50
CA ARG A 99 -10.32 10.67 -12.61
C ARG A 99 -9.40 9.56 -12.12
N LEU A 100 -9.57 8.36 -12.68
CA LEU A 100 -8.60 7.26 -12.58
C LEU A 100 -7.31 7.67 -13.29
N LYS A 101 -6.17 7.53 -12.61
CA LYS A 101 -4.86 7.80 -13.21
C LYS A 101 -4.34 6.59 -13.96
N SER A 102 -4.37 5.43 -13.31
CA SER A 102 -3.94 4.15 -13.85
C SER A 102 -4.52 3.00 -13.03
N GLN A 103 -4.42 1.78 -13.56
CA GLN A 103 -4.74 0.56 -12.82
C GLN A 103 -3.69 -0.51 -13.13
N LEU A 104 -3.49 -1.43 -12.19
CA LEU A 104 -2.68 -2.62 -12.35
C LEU A 104 -3.53 -3.85 -12.03
N SER A 105 -3.42 -4.90 -12.85
CA SER A 105 -4.08 -6.18 -12.53
C SER A 105 -3.21 -6.96 -11.54
N THR A 106 -3.80 -7.38 -10.43
CA THR A 106 -3.21 -8.28 -9.45
C THR A 106 -3.36 -9.74 -9.87
N ALA A 107 -4.38 -10.09 -10.67
CA ALA A 107 -4.51 -11.43 -11.24
C ALA A 107 -3.30 -11.81 -12.11
N ALA A 108 -2.67 -10.83 -12.76
CA ALA A 108 -1.44 -11.04 -13.55
C ALA A 108 -0.27 -11.58 -12.72
N VAL A 109 -0.27 -11.38 -11.40
CA VAL A 109 0.73 -11.91 -10.47
C VAL A 109 0.19 -13.03 -9.58
N GLY A 110 -1.05 -13.47 -9.80
CA GLY A 110 -1.70 -14.55 -9.06
C GLY A 110 -2.60 -14.13 -7.90
N SER A 111 -2.89 -12.84 -7.73
CA SER A 111 -3.78 -12.31 -6.69
C SER A 111 -5.17 -12.00 -7.26
N ALA A 112 -6.16 -12.82 -6.90
CA ALA A 112 -7.55 -12.77 -7.40
C ALA A 112 -8.57 -12.27 -6.35
N SER A 113 -8.10 -11.79 -5.20
CA SER A 113 -8.93 -11.13 -4.18
C SER A 113 -8.04 -10.19 -3.34
N PRO A 114 -7.47 -9.13 -3.94
CA PRO A 114 -6.68 -8.16 -3.18
C PRO A 114 -7.52 -7.49 -2.07
N SER A 115 -7.11 -7.65 -0.82
CA SER A 115 -7.85 -7.19 0.37
C SER A 115 -7.22 -5.96 1.05
N GLY A 116 -5.91 -5.82 0.97
CA GLY A 116 -5.17 -4.69 1.54
C GLY A 116 -3.90 -4.39 0.76
N LEU A 117 -3.37 -3.18 0.90
CA LEU A 117 -2.11 -2.81 0.25
C LEU A 117 -1.28 -1.82 1.06
N THR A 118 0.03 -1.80 0.84
CA THR A 118 0.92 -0.80 1.45
C THR A 118 2.10 -0.49 0.53
N PHE A 119 2.61 0.74 0.58
CA PHE A 119 3.79 1.14 -0.18
C PHE A 119 5.06 0.99 0.64
N PHE A 120 6.16 0.69 -0.03
CA PHE A 120 7.50 0.74 0.53
C PHE A 120 8.10 2.12 0.20
N PRO A 121 8.12 3.09 1.14
CA PRO A 121 8.47 4.47 0.82
C PRO A 121 9.93 4.65 0.40
N GLN A 122 10.83 3.71 0.74
CA GLN A 122 12.23 3.75 0.32
C GLN A 122 12.47 3.18 -1.09
N ALA A 123 11.47 2.51 -1.69
CA ALA A 123 11.60 1.88 -3.00
C ALA A 123 10.58 2.49 -3.96
N THR A 124 11.06 3.16 -5.00
CA THR A 124 10.21 3.93 -5.92
C THR A 124 9.10 3.06 -6.54
N GLY A 125 7.87 3.26 -6.07
CA GLY A 125 6.68 2.61 -6.63
C GLY A 125 6.53 1.12 -6.34
N LEU A 126 7.30 0.57 -5.39
CA LEU A 126 7.11 -0.79 -4.91
C LEU A 126 5.99 -0.82 -3.85
N PHE A 127 5.12 -1.81 -3.92
CA PHE A 127 4.05 -2.00 -2.96
C PHE A 127 3.81 -3.48 -2.70
N ALA A 128 3.21 -3.78 -1.55
CA ALA A 128 2.70 -5.10 -1.24
C ALA A 128 1.17 -5.07 -1.30
N VAL A 129 0.62 -6.18 -1.77
CA VAL A 129 -0.80 -6.48 -1.79
C VAL A 129 -0.99 -7.77 -1.00
N VAL A 130 -1.92 -7.76 -0.07
CA VAL A 130 -2.36 -8.97 0.64
C VAL A 130 -3.63 -9.49 -0.02
N ASP A 131 -3.72 -10.82 -0.17
CA ASP A 131 -4.83 -11.51 -0.79
C ASP A 131 -5.33 -12.61 0.16
N ASP A 132 -6.59 -12.49 0.56
CA ASP A 132 -7.19 -13.39 1.55
C ASP A 132 -7.53 -14.76 0.96
N SER A 133 -7.87 -14.82 -0.32
CA SER A 133 -8.24 -16.04 -1.02
C SER A 133 -7.04 -16.93 -1.35
N ALA A 134 -5.88 -16.30 -1.54
CA ALA A 134 -4.63 -16.97 -1.88
C ALA A 134 -3.77 -17.31 -0.65
N ASP A 135 -4.10 -16.77 0.54
CA ASP A 135 -3.21 -16.77 1.70
C ASP A 135 -1.80 -16.28 1.35
N GLU A 136 -1.70 -15.22 0.54
CA GLU A 136 -0.42 -14.73 0.02
C GLU A 136 -0.28 -13.21 0.18
N VAL A 137 0.96 -12.77 0.36
CA VAL A 137 1.37 -11.38 0.12
C VAL A 137 2.20 -11.34 -1.15
N PHE A 138 1.81 -10.47 -2.08
CA PHE A 138 2.49 -10.21 -3.34
C PHE A 138 3.21 -8.87 -3.28
N ILE A 139 4.49 -8.85 -3.62
CA ILE A 139 5.29 -7.63 -3.73
C ILE A 139 5.42 -7.30 -5.21
N VAL A 140 4.94 -6.12 -5.59
CA VAL A 140 4.75 -5.72 -6.98
C VAL A 140 5.37 -4.34 -7.19
N ASN A 141 5.99 -4.12 -8.34
CA ASN A 141 6.53 -2.80 -8.72
C ASN A 141 5.48 -1.92 -9.42
N ALA A 142 5.84 -0.68 -9.73
CA ALA A 142 4.95 0.28 -10.37
C ALA A 142 4.44 -0.15 -11.77
N SER A 143 5.12 -1.09 -12.43
CA SER A 143 4.68 -1.65 -13.72
C SER A 143 3.78 -2.88 -13.58
N GLY A 144 3.47 -3.32 -12.36
CA GLY A 144 2.65 -4.51 -12.13
C GLY A 144 3.42 -5.83 -12.20
N SER A 145 4.75 -5.81 -12.15
CA SER A 145 5.57 -7.02 -12.18
C SER A 145 5.81 -7.57 -10.77
N LEU A 146 5.70 -8.89 -10.62
CA LEU A 146 5.97 -9.58 -9.36
C LEU A 146 7.47 -9.53 -9.02
N MET A 147 7.78 -9.01 -7.85
CA MET A 147 9.14 -8.89 -7.31
C MET A 147 9.42 -9.96 -6.25
N GLY A 148 8.37 -10.44 -5.60
CA GLY A 148 8.44 -11.51 -4.60
C GLY A 148 7.06 -11.79 -4.04
N ARG A 149 6.90 -12.93 -3.38
CA ARG A 149 5.69 -13.26 -2.64
C ARG A 149 6.01 -14.26 -1.54
N PHE A 150 5.09 -14.39 -0.60
CA PHE A 150 5.14 -15.45 0.40
C PHE A 150 3.73 -15.84 0.84
N ASP A 151 3.61 -17.11 1.21
CA ASP A 151 2.40 -17.72 1.75
C ASP A 151 2.29 -17.37 3.25
N THR A 152 1.22 -16.66 3.61
CA THR A 152 0.92 -16.23 4.98
C THR A 152 0.46 -17.38 5.85
N ALA A 153 -0.24 -18.38 5.30
CA ALA A 153 -0.70 -19.54 6.05
C ALA A 153 0.49 -20.42 6.46
N LEU A 154 1.43 -20.64 5.54
CA LEU A 154 2.62 -21.45 5.76
C LEU A 154 3.64 -20.75 6.68
N VAL A 155 3.91 -19.46 6.44
CA VAL A 155 5.00 -18.74 7.14
C VAL A 155 4.52 -18.13 8.45
N LEU A 156 3.27 -17.67 8.52
CA LEU A 156 2.75 -16.88 9.63
C LEU A 156 1.55 -17.51 10.33
N THR A 157 1.06 -18.66 9.86
CA THR A 157 -0.20 -19.26 10.30
C THR A 157 -1.39 -18.29 10.19
N ALA A 158 -1.38 -17.45 9.16
CA ALA A 158 -2.47 -16.52 8.84
C ALA A 158 -3.22 -16.99 7.59
N THR A 159 -4.48 -17.39 7.77
CA THR A 159 -5.30 -18.05 6.73
C THR A 159 -6.48 -17.21 6.23
N VAL A 160 -6.65 -15.98 6.74
CA VAL A 160 -7.52 -14.94 6.17
C VAL A 160 -6.82 -13.59 6.36
N PRO A 161 -5.68 -13.37 5.69
CA PRO A 161 -4.94 -12.12 5.81
C PRO A 161 -5.70 -10.97 5.14
N SER A 162 -5.93 -9.86 5.84
CA SER A 162 -6.89 -8.81 5.42
C SER A 162 -6.27 -7.43 5.25
N GLY A 163 -5.43 -7.00 6.18
CA GLY A 163 -4.82 -5.69 6.22
C GLY A 163 -3.31 -5.81 6.28
N ILE A 164 -2.60 -4.82 5.73
CA ILE A 164 -1.14 -4.82 5.68
C ILE A 164 -0.60 -3.40 5.89
N ALA A 165 0.41 -3.27 6.74
CA ALA A 165 1.11 -2.02 6.98
C ALA A 165 2.62 -2.25 6.98
N TYR A 166 3.36 -1.28 6.43
CA TYR A 166 4.82 -1.32 6.44
C TYR A 166 5.39 -0.28 7.40
N ASN A 167 6.33 -0.74 8.24
CA ASN A 167 7.12 0.13 9.11
C ASN A 167 8.48 0.41 8.44
N PRO A 168 8.70 1.62 7.91
CA PRO A 168 9.95 1.97 7.23
C PRO A 168 11.17 2.05 8.16
N THR A 169 10.97 2.28 9.46
CA THR A 169 12.07 2.40 10.43
C THR A 169 12.64 1.04 10.79
N ASN A 170 11.77 0.05 10.98
CA ASN A 170 12.16 -1.30 11.39
C ASN A 170 12.24 -2.29 10.21
N LEU A 171 11.87 -1.86 9.00
CA LEU A 171 11.78 -2.69 7.79
C LEU A 171 10.89 -3.93 7.98
N THR A 172 9.78 -3.78 8.71
CA THR A 172 8.84 -4.87 9.00
C THR A 172 7.48 -4.62 8.37
N LEU A 173 6.83 -5.71 7.96
CA LEU A 173 5.41 -5.75 7.64
C LEU A 173 4.62 -6.18 8.87
N ALA A 174 3.45 -5.58 9.06
CA ALA A 174 2.42 -6.04 9.98
C ALA A 174 1.19 -6.44 9.16
N ILE A 175 0.67 -7.64 9.38
CA ILE A 175 -0.46 -8.21 8.66
C ILE A 175 -1.53 -8.61 9.67
N THR A 176 -2.77 -8.20 9.45
CA THR A 176 -3.91 -8.67 10.25
C THR A 176 -4.46 -9.95 9.64
N ASP A 177 -4.81 -10.91 10.50
CA ASP A 177 -5.50 -12.15 10.12
C ASP A 177 -6.88 -12.19 10.79
N ASN A 178 -7.93 -12.11 9.98
CA ASN A 178 -9.31 -12.07 10.46
C ASN A 178 -9.82 -13.42 10.99
N ASN A 179 -9.14 -14.53 10.67
CA ASN A 179 -9.55 -15.84 11.17
C ASN A 179 -9.01 -16.13 12.57
N SER A 180 -7.78 -15.70 12.86
CA SER A 180 -7.14 -15.93 14.15
C SER A 180 -7.21 -14.75 15.12
N ASP A 181 -7.74 -13.60 14.70
CA ASP A 181 -7.74 -12.34 15.44
C ASP A 181 -6.32 -11.88 15.84
N GLN A 182 -5.33 -12.11 14.98
CA GLN A 182 -3.92 -11.84 15.25
C GLN A 182 -3.31 -10.81 14.30
N VAL A 183 -2.33 -10.07 14.80
CA VAL A 183 -1.40 -9.29 13.99
C VAL A 183 -0.08 -10.05 13.89
N LYS A 184 0.33 -10.40 12.67
CA LYS A 184 1.60 -11.06 12.38
C LYS A 184 2.61 -9.99 11.96
N ILE A 185 3.77 -9.95 12.63
CA ILE A 185 4.84 -9.00 12.31
C ILE A 185 6.05 -9.78 11.82
N LEU A 186 6.56 -9.42 10.65
CA LEU A 186 7.71 -10.09 10.04
C LEU A 186 8.63 -9.07 9.37
N SER A 187 9.93 -9.39 9.35
CA SER A 187 10.84 -8.86 8.36
C SER A 187 10.85 -9.79 7.15
N PHE A 188 10.87 -9.22 5.95
CA PHE A 188 10.92 -10.00 4.72
C PHE A 188 12.28 -9.75 4.06
N PRO A 189 13.14 -10.76 3.86
CA PRO A 189 14.52 -10.54 3.39
C PRO A 189 14.63 -9.79 2.06
N ILE A 190 13.66 -9.94 1.15
CA ILE A 190 13.65 -9.16 -0.09
C ILE A 190 13.45 -7.66 0.21
N LEU A 191 12.79 -7.28 1.31
CA LEU A 191 12.75 -5.89 1.81
C LEU A 191 14.10 -5.35 2.26
N ASN A 192 14.99 -6.23 2.73
CA ASN A 192 16.38 -5.85 3.05
C ASN A 192 17.23 -5.70 1.79
N ASN A 193 16.84 -6.37 0.69
CA ASN A 193 17.52 -6.32 -0.61
C ASN A 193 16.82 -5.41 -1.64
N PHE A 194 15.71 -4.72 -1.33
CA PHE A 194 15.19 -3.65 -2.21
C PHE A 194 16.06 -2.39 -2.15
N ALA A 195 17.00 -2.32 -1.21
CA ALA A 195 18.16 -1.44 -1.30
C ALA A 195 19.19 -1.89 -2.37
N GLU A 196 18.99 -3.04 -3.02
CA GLU A 196 19.86 -3.66 -4.02
C GLU A 196 19.12 -4.02 -5.33
N PHE A 197 18.02 -3.33 -5.67
CA PHE A 197 17.88 -3.02 -7.09
C PHE A 197 18.97 -2.00 -7.39
N CYS A 198 19.74 -2.19 -8.45
CA CYS A 198 20.71 -1.20 -8.88
C CYS A 198 19.91 -0.01 -9.40
N ASP A 199 19.42 0.79 -8.47
CA ASP A 199 18.79 2.07 -8.71
C ASP A 199 19.84 2.96 -9.36
N CYS A 200 19.39 3.98 -10.08
CA CYS A 200 20.33 4.89 -10.74
C CYS A 200 21.13 5.76 -9.75
N ASP A 201 20.88 5.62 -8.45
CA ASP A 201 21.61 6.21 -7.33
C ASP A 201 22.56 5.18 -6.68
N LEU A 202 23.61 4.81 -7.41
CA LEU A 202 24.61 3.84 -6.97
C LEU A 202 25.49 4.36 -5.82
N ASN A 203 25.51 5.68 -5.59
CA ASN A 203 26.30 6.29 -4.52
C ASN A 203 25.46 6.66 -3.27
N LYS A 204 24.12 6.49 -3.33
CA LYS A 204 23.13 6.76 -2.27
C LYS A 204 23.07 8.24 -1.87
N ASP A 205 23.24 9.16 -2.82
CA ASP A 205 23.14 10.62 -2.60
C ASP A 205 21.73 11.19 -2.84
N GLY A 206 20.77 10.34 -3.20
CA GLY A 206 19.39 10.68 -3.47
C GLY A 206 19.16 11.30 -4.85
N SER A 207 20.16 11.31 -5.74
CA SER A 207 20.09 11.88 -7.08
C SER A 207 20.76 10.99 -8.11
N CYS A 208 20.01 10.50 -9.09
CA CYS A 208 20.60 9.79 -10.23
C CYS A 208 21.40 10.75 -11.13
N ASN A 209 22.73 10.71 -11.05
CA ASN A 209 23.60 11.68 -11.69
C ASN A 209 24.88 11.06 -12.28
N ILE A 210 25.79 11.91 -12.80
CA ILE A 210 27.01 11.46 -13.49
C ILE A 210 27.96 10.69 -12.56
N LEU A 211 27.86 10.90 -11.24
CA LEU A 211 28.67 10.19 -10.24
C LEU A 211 28.25 8.72 -10.13
N ASP A 212 26.96 8.42 -10.30
CA ASP A 212 26.46 7.04 -10.35
C ASP A 212 26.91 6.34 -11.62
N TYR A 213 26.87 7.02 -12.76
CA TYR A 213 27.38 6.49 -14.02
C TYR A 213 28.88 6.13 -13.95
N GLN A 214 29.68 6.93 -13.26
CA GLN A 214 31.09 6.64 -13.03
C GLN A 214 31.30 5.37 -12.19
N ARG A 215 30.44 5.13 -11.18
CA ARG A 215 30.47 3.88 -10.39
C ARG A 215 30.05 2.68 -11.22
N PHE A 216 29.01 2.83 -12.04
CA PHE A 216 28.56 1.77 -12.94
C PHE A 216 29.66 1.31 -13.90
N ILE A 217 30.42 2.24 -14.49
CA ILE A 217 31.52 1.90 -15.40
C ILE A 217 32.65 1.15 -14.68
N GLN A 218 32.96 1.53 -13.43
CA GLN A 218 34.02 0.86 -12.67
C GLN A 218 33.68 -0.59 -12.35
N ASP A 219 32.39 -0.88 -12.17
CA ASP A 219 31.87 -2.20 -11.80
C ASP A 219 31.20 -2.92 -12.99
N TRP A 220 31.54 -2.55 -14.23
CA TRP A 220 30.94 -3.10 -15.44
C TRP A 220 31.09 -4.63 -15.51
N GLY A 221 29.97 -5.33 -15.62
CA GLY A 221 29.94 -6.80 -15.67
C GLY A 221 29.72 -7.49 -14.33
N ARG A 222 29.56 -6.73 -13.23
CA ARG A 222 28.98 -7.29 -12.00
C ARG A 222 27.52 -7.68 -12.24
N SER A 223 27.13 -8.80 -11.64
CA SER A 223 25.74 -9.29 -11.62
C SER A 223 25.03 -8.99 -10.29
N ASN A 224 25.66 -8.20 -9.42
CA ASN A 224 25.17 -7.78 -8.11
C ASN A 224 25.48 -6.29 -7.90
N CYS A 225 24.69 -5.63 -7.05
CA CYS A 225 24.91 -4.23 -6.74
C CYS A 225 26.10 -4.04 -5.75
N PRO A 226 26.80 -2.88 -5.80
CA PRO A 226 27.88 -2.57 -4.88
C PRO A 226 27.44 -2.34 -3.42
#